data_AF-A0A2G8JBD0-F1
#
_entry.id   AF-A0A2G8JBD0-F1
#
_cell.length_a   1.000
_cell.length_b   1.000
_cell.length_c   1.000
_cell.angle_alpha   90.00
_cell.angle_beta   90.00
_cell.angle_gamma   90.00
#
_symmetry.space_group_name_H-M   'P 1'
#
loop_
_entity.id
_entity.type
_entity.pdbx_description
1 polymer ?
#
loop_
_entity_poly.entity_id
_entity_poly.type
_entity_poly.pdbx_seq_one_letter_code
_entity_poly.pdbx_strand_id
1 'polypeptide(L)'
;MIILLGQCLPGSFSSTGLQPCTPCPFGTYQPEAGHTHCVSCGGGLRTRSEGSTSFAHCLTPMRCAPGTFYNISRHKCTTCPRGTYQENSAMNYCINCPGSTSTDEEGVSDSNQCKDLLCRSQIGDRTGYIQSPNFPGEYPANAECTWPIRAPTGRKIIIVVPEIFLRTRDTCGDELTMRKNSSPSSPMLFRTCSNVSRPIAFTVPTQNFGFISSQIQPILLEGSESIMQLIL
;
A
#
# COMPACT_ATOMS: atom_id res chain seq x y z
N MET A 1 15.05 20.56 -1.97
CA MET A 1 15.42 20.67 -0.54
C MET A 1 16.25 21.93 -0.39
N ILE A 2 15.71 22.98 0.23
CA ILE A 2 16.45 24.24 0.47
C ILE A 2 17.21 24.04 1.77
N ILE A 3 18.54 23.90 1.70
CA ILE A 3 19.39 23.96 2.89
C ILE A 3 19.46 25.44 3.27
N LEU A 4 18.95 25.80 4.45
CA LEU A 4 19.02 27.18 4.93
C LEU A 4 20.49 27.52 5.24
N LEU A 5 20.91 28.73 4.85
CA LEU A 5 22.25 29.24 5.16
C LEU A 5 22.51 29.14 6.66
N GLY A 6 23.52 28.34 7.04
CA GLY A 6 23.94 28.15 8.43
C GLY A 6 23.50 26.85 9.10
N GLN A 7 22.69 25.99 8.46
CA GLN A 7 22.37 24.66 9.00
C GLN A 7 23.54 23.68 8.95
N CYS A 8 23.64 22.82 9.95
CA CYS A 8 24.57 21.69 9.91
C CYS A 8 24.20 20.73 8.78
N LEU A 9 25.19 20.31 8.01
CA LEU A 9 25.01 19.35 6.93
C LEU A 9 24.80 17.93 7.51
N PRO A 10 24.20 17.01 6.73
CA PRO A 10 24.14 15.60 7.11
C PRO A 10 25.53 15.09 7.52
N GLY A 11 25.55 14.27 8.58
CA GLY A 11 26.77 13.79 9.22
C GLY A 11 27.32 14.73 10.29
N SER A 12 26.70 15.88 10.52
CA SER A 12 27.10 16.82 11.59
C SER A 12 25.90 17.31 12.39
N PHE A 13 26.16 17.78 13.61
CA PHE A 13 25.15 18.30 14.54
C PHE A 13 25.73 19.46 15.36
N SER A 14 24.86 20.22 16.01
CA SER A 14 25.21 21.21 17.03
C SER A 14 24.06 21.34 18.02
N SER A 15 24.22 21.98 19.18
CA SER A 15 23.10 22.15 20.12
C SER A 15 21.89 22.89 19.54
N THR A 16 22.10 23.70 18.49
CA THR A 16 21.07 24.52 17.83
C THR A 16 20.72 24.03 16.43
N GLY A 17 21.40 23.00 15.90
CA GLY A 17 21.29 22.57 14.51
C GLY A 17 21.93 23.54 13.50
N LEU A 18 22.54 24.63 13.97
CA LEU A 18 23.21 25.64 13.16
C LEU A 18 24.72 25.66 13.43
N GLN A 19 25.48 26.32 12.56
CA GLN A 19 26.93 26.49 12.75
C GLN A 19 27.27 27.15 14.09
N PRO A 20 28.42 26.78 14.73
CA PRO A 20 29.42 25.81 14.28
C PRO A 20 28.98 24.35 14.48
N CYS A 21 29.28 23.49 13.51
CA CYS A 21 28.83 22.10 13.49
C CYS A 21 29.96 21.13 13.83
N THR A 22 29.62 20.09 14.58
CA THR A 22 30.53 19.01 14.97
C THR A 22 30.16 17.74 14.20
N PRO A 23 31.11 17.01 13.62
CA PRO A 23 30.82 15.73 12.95
C PRO A 23 30.28 14.71 13.94
N CYS A 24 29.40 13.82 13.47
CA CYS A 24 28.88 12.74 14.29
C CYS A 24 30.00 11.79 14.74
N PRO A 25 30.17 11.54 16.04
CA PRO A 25 31.21 10.65 16.55
C PRO A 25 30.97 9.20 16.14
N PHE A 26 31.98 8.36 16.30
CA PHE A 26 31.88 6.92 16.01
C PHE A 26 30.68 6.25 16.69
N GLY A 27 29.97 5.43 15.93
CA GLY A 27 28.77 4.73 16.42
C GLY A 27 27.50 5.58 16.38
N THR A 28 27.58 6.77 15.78
CA THR A 28 26.42 7.63 15.52
C THR A 28 26.42 8.14 14.08
N TYR A 29 25.25 8.50 13.57
CA TYR A 29 25.07 9.03 12.22
C TYR A 29 23.96 10.09 12.20
N GLN A 30 23.93 10.94 11.17
CA GLN A 30 22.89 11.95 11.01
C GLN A 30 22.52 12.11 9.52
N PRO A 31 21.35 11.62 9.08
CA PRO A 31 20.94 11.70 7.67
C PRO A 31 20.41 13.08 7.26
N GLU A 32 19.88 13.86 8.20
CA GLU A 32 19.15 15.10 7.93
C GLU A 32 19.99 16.32 8.33
N ALA A 33 19.83 17.42 7.58
CA ALA A 33 20.47 18.69 7.91
C ALA A 33 19.75 19.39 9.07
N GLY A 34 20.47 20.23 9.81
CA GLY A 34 19.87 21.07 10.86
C GLY A 34 19.55 20.36 12.17
N HIS A 35 20.07 19.15 12.39
CA HIS A 35 19.76 18.36 13.58
C HIS A 35 20.59 18.73 14.80
N THR A 36 19.98 18.57 15.97
CA THR A 36 20.61 18.93 17.24
C THR A 36 21.41 17.82 17.90
N HIS A 37 21.27 16.57 17.42
CA HIS A 37 21.95 15.39 17.94
C HIS A 37 22.18 14.37 16.82
N CYS A 38 23.12 13.43 17.01
CA CYS A 38 23.31 12.30 16.10
C CYS A 38 22.52 11.07 16.58
N VAL A 39 22.02 10.30 15.61
CA VAL A 39 21.31 9.03 15.84
C VAL A 39 22.32 7.94 16.16
N SER A 40 22.09 7.17 17.22
CA SER A 40 22.95 6.03 17.59
C SER A 40 22.72 4.84 16.66
N CYS A 41 23.80 4.13 16.28
CA CYS A 41 23.70 2.83 15.61
C CYS A 41 23.03 1.77 16.50
N GLY A 42 23.05 1.91 17.83
CA GLY A 42 22.51 0.94 18.78
C GLY A 42 23.33 -0.37 18.87
N GLY A 43 23.07 -1.18 19.90
CA GLY A 43 23.66 -2.52 20.07
C GLY A 43 25.19 -2.57 20.12
N GLY A 44 25.86 -1.48 20.51
CA GLY A 44 27.32 -1.38 20.53
C GLY A 44 27.99 -1.29 19.15
N LEU A 45 27.21 -1.11 18.08
CA LEU A 45 27.72 -0.99 16.72
C LEU A 45 28.52 0.31 16.54
N ARG A 46 29.63 0.23 15.81
CA ARG A 46 30.47 1.39 15.46
C ARG A 46 30.29 1.76 14.00
N THR A 47 30.46 3.02 13.65
CA THR A 47 30.52 3.46 12.26
C THR A 47 31.93 3.28 11.68
N ARG A 48 32.04 3.23 10.35
CA ARG A 48 33.34 3.18 9.63
C ARG A 48 34.18 4.45 9.83
N SER A 49 33.53 5.59 9.94
CA SER A 49 34.15 6.90 10.12
C SER A 49 33.27 7.80 10.98
N GLU A 50 33.86 8.87 11.50
CA GLU A 50 33.10 10.02 11.98
C GLU A 50 32.36 10.68 10.81
N GLY A 51 31.38 11.53 11.14
CA GLY A 51 30.59 12.23 10.15
C GLY A 51 29.64 11.34 9.35
N SER A 52 29.28 10.15 9.88
CA SER A 52 28.44 9.19 9.16
C SER A 52 27.05 9.75 8.90
N THR A 53 26.52 9.52 7.70
CA THR A 53 25.23 10.06 7.26
C THR A 53 24.09 9.04 7.25
N SER A 54 24.39 7.74 7.40
CA SER A 54 23.39 6.68 7.28
C SER A 54 23.72 5.47 8.15
N PHE A 55 22.69 4.74 8.57
CA PHE A 55 22.85 3.44 9.24
C PHE A 55 23.65 2.43 8.41
N ALA A 56 23.66 2.55 7.08
CA ALA A 56 24.45 1.68 6.20
C ALA A 56 25.97 1.73 6.46
N HIS A 57 26.45 2.76 7.18
CA HIS A 57 27.83 2.91 7.63
C HIS A 57 28.12 2.30 9.01
N CYS A 58 27.08 1.89 9.75
CA CYS A 58 27.21 1.11 10.97
C CYS A 58 27.72 -0.30 10.62
N LEU A 59 28.72 -0.76 11.37
CA LEU A 59 29.39 -2.04 11.16
C LEU A 59 28.59 -3.17 11.80
N THR A 60 27.63 -3.71 11.06
CA THR A 60 26.86 -4.89 11.45
C THR A 60 27.66 -6.19 11.19
N PRO A 61 27.41 -7.28 11.94
CA PRO A 61 28.03 -8.59 11.69
C PRO A 61 27.66 -9.19 10.33
N MET A 62 26.50 -8.82 9.79
CA MET A 62 26.00 -9.24 8.49
C MET A 62 25.29 -8.08 7.80
N ARG A 63 25.38 -8.01 6.47
CA ARG A 63 24.67 -7.01 5.66
C ARG A 63 23.35 -7.60 5.17
N CYS A 64 22.26 -7.01 5.64
CA CYS A 64 20.91 -7.41 5.25
C CYS A 64 20.62 -7.00 3.81
N ALA A 65 20.03 -7.91 3.03
CA ALA A 65 19.63 -7.66 1.65
C ALA A 65 18.39 -6.75 1.59
N PRO A 66 18.09 -6.12 0.44
CA PRO A 66 16.81 -5.44 0.23
C PRO A 66 15.62 -6.34 0.61
N GLY A 67 14.55 -5.73 1.09
CA GLY A 67 13.39 -6.42 1.69
C GLY A 67 13.60 -6.85 3.14
N THR A 68 14.79 -6.65 3.70
CA THR A 68 15.10 -7.00 5.10
C THR A 68 15.78 -5.85 5.83
N PHE A 69 15.68 -5.87 7.16
CA PHE A 69 16.36 -4.91 8.03
C PHE A 69 17.13 -5.62 9.14
N TYR A 70 18.20 -4.99 9.61
CA TYR A 70 18.99 -5.48 10.72
C TYR A 70 18.28 -5.20 12.04
N ASN A 71 17.76 -6.24 12.68
CA ASN A 71 17.17 -6.13 14.01
C ASN A 71 18.29 -6.15 15.05
N ILE A 72 18.58 -4.98 15.62
CA ILE A 72 19.67 -4.79 16.59
C ILE A 72 19.47 -5.64 17.84
N SER A 73 18.23 -5.78 18.33
CA SER A 73 17.92 -6.55 19.54
C SER A 73 18.08 -8.06 19.34
N ARG A 74 17.84 -8.56 18.13
CA ARG A 74 17.98 -9.98 17.78
C ARG A 74 19.30 -10.32 17.09
N HIS A 75 20.11 -9.30 16.78
CA HIS A 75 21.34 -9.41 16.00
C HIS A 75 21.20 -10.19 14.67
N LYS A 76 20.03 -10.10 14.02
CA LYS A 76 19.70 -10.87 12.81
C LYS A 76 18.93 -10.03 11.80
N CYS A 77 19.10 -10.33 10.51
CA CYS A 77 18.25 -9.78 9.47
C CYS A 77 16.82 -10.32 9.59
N THR A 78 15.85 -9.41 9.65
CA THR A 78 14.42 -9.70 9.72
C THR A 78 13.75 -9.15 8.47
N THR A 79 12.77 -9.86 7.92
CA THR A 79 11.98 -9.41 6.77
C THR A 79 11.15 -8.18 7.12
N CYS A 80 10.97 -7.29 6.15
CA CYS A 80 10.06 -6.17 6.32
C CYS A 80 8.62 -6.68 6.48
N PRO A 81 7.91 -6.31 7.55
CA PRO A 81 6.52 -6.71 7.74
C PRO A 81 5.62 -6.05 6.69
N ARG A 82 4.40 -6.58 6.53
CA ARG A 82 3.40 -6.04 5.59
C ARG A 82 3.15 -4.55 5.84
N GLY A 83 2.98 -3.80 4.75
CA GLY A 83 2.83 -2.35 4.78
C GLY A 83 4.16 -1.60 4.87
N THR A 84 5.29 -2.31 4.83
CA THR A 84 6.62 -1.72 4.81
C THR A 84 7.51 -2.38 3.76
N TYR A 85 8.53 -1.65 3.30
CA TYR A 85 9.47 -2.11 2.29
C TYR A 85 10.89 -1.63 2.59
N GLN A 86 11.90 -2.19 1.93
CA GLN A 86 13.28 -1.69 2.03
C GLN A 86 14.07 -1.91 0.73
N GLU A 87 14.38 -0.84 0.02
CA GLU A 87 15.14 -0.88 -1.25
C GLU A 87 16.64 -1.03 -1.03
N ASN A 88 17.16 -0.51 0.08
CA ASN A 88 18.59 -0.46 0.33
C ASN A 88 19.07 -1.62 1.20
N SER A 89 20.25 -2.12 0.87
CA SER A 89 20.95 -3.08 1.74
C SER A 89 21.50 -2.42 3.02
N ALA A 90 21.69 -3.23 4.06
CA ALA A 90 22.31 -2.84 5.32
C ALA A 90 21.59 -1.73 6.10
N MET A 91 20.26 -1.64 6.00
CA MET A 91 19.42 -0.76 6.83
C MET A 91 18.93 -1.48 8.10
N ASN A 92 18.56 -0.73 9.14
CA ASN A 92 17.96 -1.24 10.39
C ASN A 92 16.46 -0.93 10.53
N TYR A 93 15.84 -0.41 9.48
CA TYR A 93 14.43 -0.07 9.46
C TYR A 93 13.82 -0.48 8.12
N CYS A 94 12.49 -0.57 8.09
CA CYS A 94 11.72 -0.64 6.86
C CYS A 94 10.99 0.69 6.68
N ILE A 95 10.87 1.11 5.43
CA ILE A 95 10.16 2.30 5.02
C ILE A 95 8.67 1.95 4.99
N ASN A 96 7.83 2.80 5.58
CA ASN A 96 6.38 2.61 5.52
C ASN A 96 5.87 2.89 4.09
N CYS A 97 4.92 2.09 3.64
CA CYS A 97 4.20 2.39 2.41
C CYS A 97 3.53 3.78 2.48
N PRO A 98 3.56 4.58 1.40
CA PRO A 98 3.04 5.94 1.40
C PRO A 98 1.50 5.98 1.41
N GLY A 99 0.92 6.94 2.15
CA GLY A 99 -0.53 7.15 2.18
C GLY A 99 -1.30 5.95 2.77
N SER A 100 -2.37 5.54 2.10
CA SER A 100 -3.22 4.39 2.48
C SER A 100 -2.90 3.13 1.66
N THR A 101 -1.62 2.93 1.36
CA THR A 101 -1.14 1.76 0.60
C THR A 101 -0.53 0.71 1.53
N SER A 102 -0.50 -0.55 1.10
CA SER A 102 0.12 -1.66 1.85
C SER A 102 0.67 -2.73 0.92
N THR A 103 1.59 -3.55 1.43
CA THR A 103 2.17 -4.67 0.68
C THR A 103 1.38 -5.96 0.87
N ASP A 104 1.31 -6.76 -0.20
CA ASP A 104 0.70 -8.08 -0.17
C ASP A 104 1.58 -9.13 0.49
N GLU A 105 2.89 -8.93 0.48
CA GLU A 105 3.87 -9.88 1.00
C GLU A 105 4.72 -9.22 2.09
N GLU A 106 5.35 -10.05 2.92
CA GLU A 106 6.48 -9.63 3.72
C GLU A 106 7.76 -9.64 2.87
N GLY A 107 8.78 -8.91 3.29
CA GLY A 107 10.08 -8.93 2.61
C GLY A 107 10.14 -8.11 1.33
N VAL A 108 9.20 -7.18 1.13
CA VAL A 108 9.13 -6.35 -0.06
C VAL A 108 10.31 -5.39 -0.15
N SER A 109 10.92 -5.33 -1.33
CA SER A 109 12.12 -4.52 -1.57
C SER A 109 11.87 -3.30 -2.44
N ASP A 110 10.68 -3.12 -3.00
CA ASP A 110 10.35 -2.01 -3.91
C ASP A 110 9.06 -1.31 -3.47
N SER A 111 9.10 0.03 -3.43
CA SER A 111 7.93 0.87 -3.14
C SER A 111 6.74 0.64 -4.09
N ASN A 112 6.98 0.23 -5.33
CA ASN A 112 5.94 -0.06 -6.33
C ASN A 112 5.05 -1.26 -5.94
N GLN A 113 5.48 -2.08 -4.99
CA GLN A 113 4.68 -3.18 -4.45
C GLN A 113 3.72 -2.72 -3.33
N CYS A 114 3.72 -1.44 -2.96
CA CYS A 114 2.71 -0.83 -2.10
C CYS A 114 1.44 -0.55 -2.92
N LYS A 115 0.36 -1.29 -2.63
CA LYS A 115 -0.92 -1.23 -3.35
C LYS A 115 -1.95 -0.39 -2.59
N ASP A 116 -2.72 0.45 -3.29
CA ASP A 116 -3.80 1.27 -2.70
C ASP A 116 -4.95 0.40 -2.19
N LEU A 117 -5.32 0.57 -0.92
CA LEU A 117 -6.39 -0.18 -0.26
C LEU A 117 -7.78 0.45 -0.49
N LEU A 118 -7.85 1.65 -1.07
CA LEU A 118 -9.10 2.40 -1.19
C LEU A 118 -9.93 1.96 -2.40
N CYS A 119 -11.17 1.57 -2.14
CA CYS A 119 -12.19 1.30 -3.15
C CYS A 119 -12.72 2.62 -3.71
N ARG A 120 -12.54 2.87 -5.01
CA ARG A 120 -12.92 4.15 -5.63
C ARG A 120 -14.31 4.07 -6.24
N SER A 121 -15.06 5.16 -6.16
CA SER A 121 -16.31 5.34 -6.89
C SER A 121 -16.55 6.80 -7.25
N GLN A 122 -17.18 7.03 -8.39
CA GLN A 122 -17.73 8.31 -8.77
C GLN A 122 -19.11 8.05 -9.35
N ILE A 123 -20.15 8.39 -8.59
CA ILE A 123 -21.56 8.16 -8.98
C ILE A 123 -22.21 9.54 -9.12
N GLY A 124 -22.46 9.97 -10.36
CA GLY A 124 -23.24 11.17 -10.66
C GLY A 124 -24.72 10.85 -10.87
N ASP A 125 -25.50 11.82 -11.35
CA ASP A 125 -26.97 11.67 -11.48
C ASP A 125 -27.43 10.74 -12.62
N ARG A 126 -26.58 10.54 -13.66
CA ARG A 126 -26.90 9.78 -14.88
C ARG A 126 -25.87 8.71 -15.22
N THR A 127 -24.66 8.83 -14.72
CA THR A 127 -23.55 7.91 -15.01
C THR A 127 -22.60 7.90 -13.83
N GLY A 128 -21.86 6.80 -13.70
CA GLY A 128 -20.79 6.68 -12.74
C GLY A 128 -19.87 5.52 -13.05
N TYR A 129 -18.91 5.29 -12.17
CA TYR A 129 -18.08 4.10 -12.18
C TYR A 129 -17.69 3.71 -10.76
N ILE A 130 -17.35 2.45 -10.61
CA ILE A 130 -16.67 1.91 -9.43
C ILE A 130 -15.41 1.20 -9.92
N GLN A 131 -14.37 1.23 -9.10
CA GLN A 131 -13.08 0.64 -9.41
C GLN A 131 -12.62 -0.20 -8.23
N SER A 132 -12.01 -1.35 -8.53
CA SER A 132 -11.24 -2.10 -7.54
C SER A 132 -10.15 -1.20 -6.93
N PRO A 133 -9.71 -1.49 -5.70
CA PRO A 133 -8.55 -0.80 -5.14
C PRO A 133 -7.34 -0.99 -6.05
N ASN A 134 -6.45 0.00 -6.02
CA ASN A 134 -5.21 0.03 -6.81
C ASN A 134 -5.37 0.05 -8.35
N PHE A 135 -6.59 0.13 -8.90
CA PHE A 135 -6.81 0.20 -10.35
C PHE A 135 -6.04 1.39 -10.99
N PRO A 136 -5.38 1.21 -12.15
CA PRO A 136 -5.38 0.04 -13.03
C PRO A 136 -4.41 -1.08 -12.62
N GLY A 137 -3.65 -0.93 -11.54
CA GLY A 137 -2.83 -2.01 -11.01
C GLY A 137 -3.65 -3.13 -10.36
N GLU A 138 -2.96 -4.19 -9.96
CA GLU A 138 -3.58 -5.32 -9.27
C GLU A 138 -4.20 -4.92 -7.94
N TYR A 139 -5.39 -5.43 -7.63
CA TYR A 139 -5.98 -5.25 -6.31
C TYR A 139 -5.11 -5.87 -5.19
N PRO A 140 -5.11 -5.29 -3.97
CA PRO A 140 -4.39 -5.83 -2.83
C PRO A 140 -5.11 -7.05 -2.24
N ALA A 141 -4.36 -7.94 -1.61
CA ALA A 141 -4.89 -9.04 -0.81
C ALA A 141 -5.66 -8.50 0.39
N ASN A 142 -6.73 -9.19 0.79
CA ASN A 142 -7.65 -8.77 1.87
C ASN A 142 -8.47 -7.50 1.61
N ALA A 143 -8.60 -7.06 0.36
CA ALA A 143 -9.47 -5.94 0.06
C ALA A 143 -10.95 -6.34 0.19
N GLU A 144 -11.65 -5.71 1.12
CA GLU A 144 -13.10 -5.80 1.22
C GLU A 144 -13.71 -4.47 0.75
N CYS A 145 -14.35 -4.49 -0.42
CA CYS A 145 -14.96 -3.29 -0.98
C CYS A 145 -16.46 -3.41 -1.04
N THR A 146 -17.12 -2.32 -0.68
CA THR A 146 -18.56 -2.19 -0.75
C THR A 146 -18.92 -0.84 -1.33
N TRP A 147 -19.68 -0.85 -2.42
CA TRP A 147 -20.15 0.33 -3.12
C TRP A 147 -21.67 0.46 -3.00
N PRO A 148 -22.16 1.41 -2.19
CA PRO A 148 -23.59 1.73 -2.16
C PRO A 148 -23.95 2.51 -3.43
N ILE A 149 -24.96 2.02 -4.16
CA ILE A 149 -25.43 2.69 -5.39
C ILE A 149 -26.76 3.35 -5.08
N ARG A 150 -26.79 4.68 -5.18
CA ARG A 150 -27.99 5.49 -4.97
C ARG A 150 -28.42 6.09 -6.29
N ALA A 151 -29.55 5.66 -6.81
CA ALA A 151 -30.08 6.11 -8.09
C ALA A 151 -31.45 6.78 -7.91
N PRO A 152 -31.81 7.75 -8.78
CA PRO A 152 -33.14 8.38 -8.74
C PRO A 152 -34.27 7.37 -8.91
N THR A 153 -35.37 7.58 -8.17
CA THR A 153 -36.57 6.73 -8.25
C THR A 153 -37.24 6.87 -9.63
N GLY A 154 -37.83 5.77 -10.11
CA GLY A 154 -38.58 5.77 -11.38
C GLY A 154 -37.73 5.59 -12.65
N ARG A 155 -36.45 5.23 -12.51
CA ARG A 155 -35.54 4.89 -13.61
C ARG A 155 -35.06 3.44 -13.53
N LYS A 156 -34.31 3.01 -14.54
CA LYS A 156 -33.60 1.72 -14.54
C LYS A 156 -32.11 2.02 -14.59
N ILE A 157 -31.34 1.30 -13.77
CA ILE A 157 -29.89 1.33 -13.78
C ILE A 157 -29.41 0.29 -14.77
N ILE A 158 -28.49 0.67 -15.64
CA ILE A 158 -27.73 -0.24 -16.49
C ILE A 158 -26.32 -0.33 -15.91
N ILE A 159 -25.96 -1.51 -15.44
CA ILE A 159 -24.63 -1.81 -14.92
C ILE A 159 -23.87 -2.51 -16.03
N VAL A 160 -22.76 -1.94 -16.47
CA VAL A 160 -21.90 -2.51 -17.50
C VAL A 160 -20.58 -2.90 -16.84
N VAL A 161 -20.26 -4.18 -16.89
CA VAL A 161 -18.99 -4.72 -16.45
C VAL A 161 -18.21 -5.09 -17.71
N PRO A 162 -17.26 -4.26 -18.17
CA PRO A 162 -16.53 -4.52 -19.41
C PRO A 162 -15.74 -5.81 -19.31
N GLU A 163 -14.98 -5.94 -18.23
CA GLU A 163 -14.12 -7.07 -17.94
C GLU A 163 -14.04 -7.28 -16.42
N ILE A 164 -13.90 -8.54 -16.03
CA ILE A 164 -13.61 -8.95 -14.67
C ILE A 164 -12.38 -9.83 -14.75
N PHE A 165 -11.36 -9.45 -14.00
CA PHE A 165 -10.26 -10.35 -13.73
C PHE A 165 -10.22 -10.59 -12.22
N LEU A 166 -10.26 -11.86 -11.85
CA LEU A 166 -10.19 -12.38 -10.49
C LEU A 166 -9.17 -13.52 -10.47
N ARG A 167 -8.63 -13.79 -9.29
CA ARG A 167 -7.78 -14.96 -9.12
C ARG A 167 -8.58 -16.25 -9.23
N THR A 168 -8.30 -17.04 -10.27
CA THR A 168 -8.93 -18.37 -10.45
C THR A 168 -8.24 -19.40 -9.56
N ARG A 169 -9.03 -20.17 -8.79
CA ARG A 169 -8.55 -21.25 -7.90
C ARG A 169 -9.50 -22.44 -7.89
N ASP A 170 -9.02 -23.57 -7.38
CA ASP A 170 -9.81 -24.80 -7.20
C ASP A 170 -11.02 -24.60 -6.28
N THR A 171 -10.89 -23.68 -5.32
CA THR A 171 -12.00 -23.17 -4.50
C THR A 171 -12.27 -21.70 -4.84
N CYS A 172 -13.54 -21.31 -4.87
CA CYS A 172 -14.00 -19.95 -5.16
C CYS A 172 -13.48 -19.01 -4.05
N GLY A 173 -12.32 -18.38 -4.30
CA GLY A 173 -11.60 -17.51 -3.36
C GLY A 173 -12.09 -16.08 -3.47
N ASP A 174 -11.55 -15.33 -4.43
CA ASP A 174 -11.95 -13.95 -4.69
C ASP A 174 -13.28 -13.92 -5.45
N GLU A 175 -14.21 -13.06 -5.01
CA GLU A 175 -15.55 -13.02 -5.56
C GLU A 175 -16.07 -11.60 -5.69
N LEU A 176 -16.74 -11.34 -6.82
CA LEU A 176 -17.57 -10.17 -7.03
C LEU A 176 -19.05 -10.54 -6.90
N THR A 177 -19.76 -9.87 -5.99
CA THR A 177 -21.18 -10.10 -5.74
C THR A 177 -21.98 -8.81 -5.93
N MET A 178 -23.09 -8.88 -6.67
CA MET A 178 -24.07 -7.79 -6.77
C MET A 178 -25.35 -8.20 -6.07
N ARG A 179 -25.89 -7.33 -5.21
CA ARG A 179 -27.07 -7.61 -4.40
C ARG A 179 -28.09 -6.49 -4.51
N LYS A 180 -29.35 -6.84 -4.25
CA LYS A 180 -30.44 -5.86 -4.22
C LYS A 180 -30.26 -4.86 -3.07
N ASN A 181 -29.87 -5.32 -1.89
CA ASN A 181 -29.68 -4.52 -0.66
C ASN A 181 -28.35 -4.86 0.06
N SER A 182 -28.00 -4.09 1.09
CA SER A 182 -26.80 -4.27 1.92
C SER A 182 -26.78 -5.53 2.78
N SER A 183 -27.91 -6.20 2.95
CA SER A 183 -27.97 -7.43 3.75
C SER A 183 -27.31 -8.60 3.02
N PRO A 184 -26.49 -9.44 3.70
CA PRO A 184 -25.99 -10.70 3.15
C PRO A 184 -27.10 -11.68 2.73
N SER A 185 -28.29 -11.56 3.32
CA SER A 185 -29.49 -12.35 2.96
C SER A 185 -30.27 -11.78 1.77
N SER A 186 -29.87 -10.62 1.25
CA SER A 186 -30.55 -9.99 0.11
C SER A 186 -30.41 -10.83 -1.15
N PRO A 187 -31.44 -10.90 -2.01
CA PRO A 187 -31.35 -11.56 -3.30
C PRO A 187 -30.11 -11.12 -4.07
N MET A 188 -29.32 -12.11 -4.47
CA MET A 188 -28.11 -11.95 -5.26
C MET A 188 -28.49 -11.82 -6.73
N LEU A 189 -28.04 -10.74 -7.35
CA LEU A 189 -28.30 -10.44 -8.76
C LEU A 189 -27.22 -11.00 -9.66
N PHE A 190 -25.98 -11.04 -9.15
CA PHE A 190 -24.84 -11.60 -9.85
C PHE A 190 -23.78 -12.04 -8.85
N ARG A 191 -23.07 -13.11 -9.21
CA ARG A 191 -21.91 -13.64 -8.49
C ARG A 191 -20.96 -14.25 -9.51
N THR A 192 -19.68 -13.91 -9.40
CA THR A 192 -18.62 -14.60 -10.13
C THR A 192 -17.36 -14.67 -9.28
N CYS A 193 -16.65 -15.78 -9.43
CA CYS A 193 -15.27 -15.96 -8.97
C CYS A 193 -14.39 -16.46 -10.11
N SER A 194 -14.73 -16.03 -11.33
CA SER A 194 -14.01 -16.37 -12.55
C SER A 194 -13.88 -15.14 -13.43
N ASN A 195 -12.84 -15.15 -14.26
CA ASN A 195 -12.58 -14.10 -15.22
C ASN A 195 -13.72 -13.99 -16.23
N VAL A 196 -14.05 -12.75 -16.59
CA VAL A 196 -15.01 -12.38 -17.62
C VAL A 196 -14.31 -11.44 -18.57
N SER A 197 -14.02 -11.90 -19.79
CA SER A 197 -13.38 -11.11 -20.85
C SER A 197 -14.37 -10.50 -21.85
N ARG A 198 -15.66 -10.60 -21.57
CA ARG A 198 -16.73 -10.04 -22.43
C ARG A 198 -17.64 -9.15 -21.61
N PRO A 199 -18.02 -7.97 -22.12
CA PRO A 199 -18.89 -7.07 -21.39
C PRO A 199 -20.22 -7.73 -20.99
N ILE A 200 -20.55 -7.66 -19.70
CA ILE A 200 -21.85 -8.08 -19.18
C ILE A 200 -22.64 -6.82 -18.81
N ALA A 201 -23.91 -6.77 -19.22
CA ALA A 201 -24.81 -5.68 -18.88
C ALA A 201 -26.02 -6.19 -18.08
N PHE A 202 -26.35 -5.51 -16.99
CA PHE A 202 -27.51 -5.80 -16.15
C PHE A 202 -28.43 -4.58 -16.15
N THR A 203 -29.72 -4.79 -16.43
CA THR A 203 -30.74 -3.74 -16.29
C THR A 203 -31.54 -3.98 -15.02
N VAL A 204 -31.46 -3.07 -14.05
CA VAL A 204 -32.08 -3.23 -12.74
C VAL A 204 -33.02 -2.04 -12.44
N PRO A 205 -34.28 -2.25 -12.05
CA PRO A 205 -35.17 -1.15 -11.66
C PRO A 205 -34.68 -0.47 -10.37
N THR A 206 -34.76 0.87 -10.29
CA THR A 206 -34.19 1.64 -9.15
C THR A 206 -34.89 1.41 -7.82
N GLN A 207 -36.15 0.94 -7.85
CA GLN A 207 -36.87 0.52 -6.64
C GLN A 207 -36.30 -0.78 -6.02
N ASN A 208 -35.30 -1.40 -6.67
CA ASN A 208 -34.79 -2.74 -6.36
C ASN A 208 -33.25 -2.89 -6.37
N PHE A 209 -32.46 -1.82 -6.32
CA PHE A 209 -31.00 -1.93 -6.39
C PHE A 209 -30.28 -0.91 -5.51
N GLY A 210 -29.34 -1.38 -4.68
CA GLY A 210 -28.61 -0.49 -3.78
C GLY A 210 -27.21 -0.95 -3.37
N PHE A 211 -26.69 -2.09 -3.85
CA PHE A 211 -25.46 -2.65 -3.26
C PHE A 211 -24.60 -3.50 -4.21
N ILE A 212 -23.31 -3.16 -4.34
CA ILE A 212 -22.29 -4.04 -4.93
C ILE A 212 -21.19 -4.25 -3.89
N SER A 213 -20.75 -5.49 -3.71
CA SER A 213 -19.67 -5.84 -2.77
C SER A 213 -18.68 -6.80 -3.43
N SER A 214 -17.39 -6.58 -3.25
CA SER A 214 -16.34 -7.55 -3.57
C SER A 214 -15.66 -8.02 -2.29
N GLN A 215 -15.45 -9.32 -2.18
CA GLN A 215 -14.76 -9.96 -1.07
C GLN A 215 -13.48 -10.59 -1.62
N ILE A 216 -12.32 -10.08 -1.19
CA ILE A 216 -10.99 -10.56 -1.63
C ILE A 216 -10.27 -11.15 -0.40
N GLN A 217 -9.77 -12.38 -0.54
CA GLN A 217 -9.22 -13.15 0.59
C GLN A 217 -7.69 -12.93 0.81
N PRO A 218 -7.13 -13.30 1.99
CA PRO A 218 -5.72 -13.11 2.36
C PRO A 218 -4.73 -14.02 1.61
N ILE A 219 -4.51 -13.89 0.30
CA ILE A 219 -3.46 -14.73 -0.34
C ILE A 219 -2.59 -13.98 -1.36
N LEU A 220 -1.32 -14.37 -1.37
CA LEU A 220 -0.17 -13.90 -2.16
C LEU A 220 -0.26 -14.25 -3.66
N LEU A 221 0.21 -13.28 -4.46
CA LEU A 221 0.60 -13.23 -5.88
C LEU A 221 -0.40 -13.53 -7.03
N GLU A 222 -0.29 -12.60 -7.99
CA GLU A 222 -0.69 -12.45 -9.40
C GLU A 222 -2.17 -12.32 -9.80
N GLY A 223 -2.42 -11.23 -10.55
CA GLY A 223 -3.66 -10.81 -11.21
C GLY A 223 -4.62 -10.08 -10.26
N SER A 224 -5.26 -8.95 -10.58
CA SER A 224 -5.67 -8.45 -11.89
C SER A 224 -6.59 -7.20 -11.77
N GLU A 225 -7.19 -6.70 -12.87
CA GLU A 225 -7.85 -5.38 -12.99
C GLU A 225 -9.39 -5.48 -13.01
N SER A 226 -10.14 -4.53 -12.42
CA SER A 226 -11.60 -4.43 -12.66
C SER A 226 -12.12 -2.99 -12.53
N ILE A 227 -12.61 -2.45 -13.64
CA ILE A 227 -13.41 -1.22 -13.68
C ILE A 227 -14.84 -1.57 -14.06
N MET A 228 -15.82 -1.12 -13.29
CA MET A 228 -17.24 -1.30 -13.62
C MET A 228 -17.88 0.06 -13.89
N GLN A 229 -18.58 0.17 -15.02
CA GLN A 229 -19.25 1.38 -15.46
C GLN A 229 -20.75 1.31 -15.15
N LEU A 230 -21.30 2.39 -14.63
CA LEU A 230 -22.69 2.54 -14.22
C LEU A 230 -23.38 3.60 -15.07
N ILE A 231 -24.58 3.30 -15.55
CA ILE A 231 -25.47 4.23 -16.27
C ILE A 231 -26.81 4.22 -15.52
N LEU A 232 -27.32 5.39 -15.10
CA LEU A 232 -28.46 5.56 -14.17
C LEU A 232 -29.71 6.17 -14.83
#